data_AF-K5X127-F1
#
_entry.id   AF-K5X127-F1
#
_cell.length_a   1.000
_cell.length_b   1.000
_cell.length_c   1.000
_cell.angle_alpha   90.00
_cell.angle_beta   90.00
_cell.angle_gamma   90.00
#
_symmetry.space_group_name_H-M   'P 1'
#
loop_
_entity.id
_entity.type
_entity.pdbx_description
1 polymer ?
#
loop_
_entity_poly.entity_id
_entity_poly.type
_entity_poly.pdbx_seq_one_letter_code
_entity_poly.pdbx_strand_id
1 'polypeptide(L)'
;ITRLHKTCIWDVVPWTQPKQQTANVSLRDKNGNSVLQPDEMAKILQEQFTPSGGKPVDHSIIDEMPDMPAQDMPLISDMLLVEALAQASNFSPPGSDHVDWFW
;
A
#
# COMPACT_ATOMS: atom_id res chain seq x y z
N ILE A 1 -47.34 -32.32 -10.19
CA ILE A 1 -46.11 -31.82 -10.86
C ILE A 1 -44.95 -32.11 -9.91
N THR A 2 -44.31 -33.27 -10.04
CA THR A 2 -43.46 -33.85 -8.98
C THR A 2 -42.06 -34.25 -9.46
N ARG A 3 -41.61 -33.70 -10.59
CA ARG A 3 -40.22 -33.85 -11.06
C ARG A 3 -39.69 -32.49 -11.48
N LEU A 4 -39.27 -31.69 -10.50
CA LEU A 4 -38.40 -30.55 -10.74
C LEU A 4 -36.97 -31.05 -10.81
N HIS A 5 -36.25 -30.64 -11.85
CA HIS A 5 -34.82 -30.90 -11.97
C HIS A 5 -34.09 -30.21 -10.80
N LYS A 6 -33.06 -30.84 -10.24
CA LYS A 6 -32.39 -30.37 -9.02
C LYS A 6 -31.71 -29.01 -9.20
N THR A 7 -31.44 -28.64 -10.45
CA THR A 7 -30.78 -27.41 -10.86
C THR A 7 -31.80 -26.51 -11.53
N CYS A 8 -31.95 -25.29 -11.04
CA CYS A 8 -32.80 -24.27 -11.66
C CYS A 8 -32.03 -23.58 -12.78
N ILE A 9 -32.74 -23.03 -13.77
CA ILE A 9 -32.08 -22.34 -14.89
C ILE A 9 -31.24 -21.15 -14.42
N TRP A 10 -31.66 -20.49 -13.34
CA TRP A 10 -30.94 -19.39 -12.68
C TRP A 10 -29.60 -19.81 -12.06
N ASP A 11 -29.34 -21.10 -11.87
CA ASP A 11 -28.04 -21.58 -11.39
C ASP A 11 -27.01 -21.68 -12.53
N VAL A 12 -27.48 -21.67 -13.79
CA VAL A 12 -26.66 -21.93 -14.99
C VAL A 12 -26.34 -20.63 -15.73
N VAL A 13 -27.18 -19.59 -15.64
CA VAL A 13 -26.98 -18.41 -16.47
C VAL A 13 -25.93 -17.45 -15.86
N PRO A 14 -24.91 -17.00 -16.59
CA PRO A 14 -23.85 -16.18 -16.02
C PRO A 14 -24.29 -14.84 -15.42
N TRP A 15 -25.45 -14.30 -15.85
CA TRP A 15 -25.94 -13.00 -15.38
C TRP A 15 -26.67 -13.06 -14.03
N THR A 16 -27.01 -14.25 -13.54
CA THR A 16 -27.59 -14.46 -12.20
C THR A 16 -26.51 -14.72 -11.15
N GLN A 17 -25.26 -14.98 -11.57
CA GLN A 17 -24.13 -15.17 -10.66
C GLN A 17 -23.63 -13.82 -10.13
N PRO A 18 -23.08 -13.77 -8.90
CA PRO A 18 -22.48 -12.56 -8.34
C PRO A 18 -21.41 -12.01 -9.29
N LYS A 19 -21.68 -10.83 -9.87
CA LYS A 19 -20.81 -10.22 -10.86
C LYS A 19 -19.62 -9.60 -10.15
N GLN A 20 -18.41 -9.98 -10.55
CA GLN A 20 -17.20 -9.31 -10.06
C GLN A 20 -17.26 -7.84 -10.46
N GLN A 21 -17.20 -6.92 -9.48
CA GLN A 21 -17.13 -5.50 -9.76
C GLN A 21 -15.79 -5.20 -10.43
N THR A 22 -15.81 -4.50 -11.57
CA THR A 22 -14.60 -4.14 -12.34
C THR A 22 -13.59 -3.33 -11.54
N ALA A 23 -14.02 -2.63 -10.49
CA ALA A 23 -13.16 -1.89 -9.56
C ALA A 23 -12.32 -2.80 -8.62
N ASN A 24 -12.74 -4.05 -8.38
CA ASN A 24 -12.13 -4.95 -7.39
C ASN A 24 -11.22 -6.01 -8.05
N VAL A 25 -11.08 -6.00 -9.38
CA VAL A 25 -10.44 -7.08 -10.17
C VAL A 25 -8.93 -7.22 -9.89
N SER A 26 -8.29 -6.20 -9.32
CA SER A 26 -6.84 -6.17 -9.10
C SER A 26 -6.39 -6.58 -7.70
N LEU A 27 -7.29 -6.63 -6.70
CA LEU A 27 -6.90 -6.96 -5.33
C LEU A 27 -6.94 -8.48 -5.11
N ARG A 28 -5.75 -9.04 -4.87
CA ARG A 28 -5.55 -10.45 -4.55
C ARG A 28 -5.18 -10.58 -3.08
N ASP A 29 -5.80 -11.54 -2.40
CA ASP A 29 -5.37 -11.97 -1.08
C ASP A 29 -3.94 -12.55 -1.14
N LYS A 30 -3.28 -12.70 0.01
CA LYS A 30 -1.97 -13.35 0.18
C LYS A 30 -1.89 -14.75 -0.46
N ASN A 31 -3.03 -15.40 -0.65
CA ASN A 31 -3.16 -16.71 -1.27
C ASN A 31 -3.43 -16.67 -2.79
N GLY A 32 -3.46 -15.48 -3.40
CA GLY A 32 -3.68 -15.27 -4.83
C GLY A 32 -5.15 -15.25 -5.28
N ASN A 33 -6.10 -15.34 -4.34
CA ASN A 33 -7.53 -15.34 -4.63
C ASN A 33 -8.06 -13.91 -4.85
N SER A 34 -8.96 -13.73 -5.82
CA SER A 34 -9.63 -12.46 -6.07
C SER A 34 -10.66 -12.13 -5.00
N VAL A 35 -10.62 -10.91 -4.48
CA VAL A 35 -11.52 -10.43 -3.43
C VAL A 35 -12.73 -9.77 -4.08
N LEU A 36 -13.93 -10.23 -3.72
CA LEU A 36 -15.18 -9.77 -4.35
C LEU A 36 -16.04 -8.91 -3.43
N GLN A 37 -15.84 -9.01 -2.12
CA GLN A 37 -16.63 -8.33 -1.10
C GLN A 37 -15.90 -7.06 -0.61
N PRO A 38 -16.61 -5.92 -0.46
CA PRO A 38 -16.02 -4.67 0.04
C PRO A 38 -15.38 -4.78 1.43
N ASP A 39 -16.01 -5.51 2.36
CA ASP A 39 -15.50 -5.67 3.73
C ASP A 39 -14.19 -6.47 3.77
N GLU A 40 -14.06 -7.47 2.89
CA GLU A 40 -12.84 -8.25 2.73
C GLU A 40 -11.72 -7.42 2.12
N MET A 41 -12.04 -6.49 1.20
CA MET A 41 -11.04 -5.59 0.63
C MET A 41 -10.42 -4.67 1.66
N ALA A 42 -11.25 -4.05 2.52
CA ALA A 42 -10.76 -3.15 3.57
C ALA A 42 -9.78 -3.87 4.51
N LYS A 43 -10.13 -5.12 4.88
CA LYS A 43 -9.28 -5.96 5.71
C LYS A 43 -7.96 -6.34 5.03
N ILE A 44 -8.00 -6.74 3.76
CA ILE A 44 -6.80 -7.13 3.00
C ILE A 44 -5.89 -5.94 2.76
N LEU A 45 -6.44 -4.76 2.43
CA LEU A 45 -5.67 -3.52 2.32
C LEU A 45 -5.00 -3.18 3.65
N GLN A 46 -5.74 -3.26 4.76
CA GLN A 46 -5.16 -3.00 6.07
C GLN A 46 -4.04 -3.98 6.43
N GLU A 47 -4.23 -5.28 6.16
CA GLU A 47 -3.20 -6.31 6.38
C GLU A 47 -1.97 -6.12 5.48
N GLN A 48 -2.15 -5.63 4.25
CA GLN A 48 -1.07 -5.42 3.29
C GLN A 48 -0.20 -4.19 3.62
N PHE A 49 -0.83 -3.07 4.02
CA PHE A 49 -0.13 -1.84 4.35
C PHE A 49 0.29 -1.76 5.82
N THR A 50 -0.42 -2.44 6.71
CA THR A 50 -0.15 -2.47 8.15
C THR A 50 -0.22 -3.92 8.66
N PRO A 51 0.74 -4.78 8.28
CA PRO A 51 0.76 -6.17 8.72
C PRO A 51 0.79 -6.21 10.26
N SER A 52 -0.25 -6.82 10.84
CA SER A 52 -0.48 -6.85 12.29
C SER A 52 0.61 -7.61 13.06
N GLY A 53 1.42 -8.40 12.34
CA GLY A 53 2.70 -8.91 12.81
C GLY A 53 3.80 -8.31 11.94
N GLY A 54 4.54 -7.34 12.50
CA GLY A 54 5.75 -6.85 11.85
C GLY A 54 6.67 -8.04 11.61
N LYS A 55 7.08 -8.27 10.36
CA LYS A 55 8.17 -9.21 10.10
C LYS A 55 9.36 -8.75 10.94
N PRO A 56 10.02 -9.66 11.69
CA PRO A 56 11.24 -9.29 12.38
C PRO A 56 12.21 -8.74 11.33
N VAL A 57 12.68 -7.52 11.55
CA VAL A 57 13.70 -6.91 10.69
C VAL A 57 14.99 -7.66 10.97
N ASP A 58 15.59 -8.19 9.92
CA ASP A 58 16.91 -8.80 10.03
C ASP A 58 17.95 -7.70 10.22
N HIS A 59 18.63 -7.71 11.36
CA HIS A 59 19.64 -6.71 11.68
C HIS A 59 21.02 -7.09 11.11
N SER A 60 21.20 -8.31 10.58
CA SER A 60 22.46 -8.72 9.93
C SER A 60 22.82 -7.82 8.74
N ILE A 61 21.83 -7.17 8.14
CA ILE A 61 22.03 -6.20 7.06
C ILE A 61 22.98 -5.05 7.47
N ILE A 62 23.00 -4.68 8.75
CA ILE A 62 23.88 -3.62 9.26
C ILE A 62 25.33 -4.10 9.24
N ASP A 63 25.56 -5.38 9.56
CA ASP A 63 26.88 -6.00 9.56
C ASP A 63 27.39 -6.30 8.13
N GLU A 64 26.47 -6.53 7.19
CA GLU A 64 26.77 -6.76 5.77
C GLU A 64 27.00 -5.48 4.97
N MET A 65 26.59 -4.32 5.51
CA MET A 65 26.78 -3.04 4.85
C MET A 65 28.28 -2.67 4.82
N PRO A 66 28.83 -2.30 3.66
CA PRO A 66 30.22 -1.87 3.58
C PRO A 66 30.40 -0.56 4.34
N ASP A 67 31.40 -0.51 5.23
CA ASP A 67 31.82 0.72 5.88
C ASP A 67 32.26 1.73 4.80
N MET A 68 31.55 2.85 4.72
CA MET A 68 31.98 3.97 3.90
C MET A 68 33.12 4.70 4.61
N PRO A 69 34.13 5.19 3.88
CA PRO A 69 35.17 6.00 4.48
C PRO A 69 34.55 7.22 5.15
N ALA A 70 35.00 7.54 6.36
CA ALA A 70 34.63 8.78 7.02
C ALA A 70 34.99 9.95 6.09
N GLN A 71 33.97 10.61 5.56
CA GLN A 71 34.14 11.82 4.80
C GLN A 71 34.12 12.99 5.78
N ASP A 72 35.09 13.90 5.65
CA ASP A 72 35.03 15.18 6.35
C ASP A 72 33.76 15.90 5.89
N MET A 73 32.74 15.89 6.75
CA MET A 73 31.60 16.77 6.62
C MET A 73 32.15 18.20 6.80
N PRO A 74 32.06 19.08 5.80
CA PRO A 74 32.41 20.47 6.01
C PRO A 74 31.53 20.99 7.15
N LEU A 75 32.13 21.76 8.06
CA LEU A 75 31.36 22.42 9.13
C LEU A 75 30.32 23.33 8.48
N ILE A 76 29.06 22.89 8.50
CA ILE A 76 27.94 23.71 8.07
C ILE A 76 27.74 24.73 9.19
N SER A 77 27.94 26.01 8.86
CA SER A 77 27.59 27.11 9.76
C SER A 77 26.08 27.10 10.01
N ASP A 78 25.65 27.39 11.24
CA ASP A 78 24.23 27.58 11.58
C ASP A 78 23.54 28.54 10.60
N MET A 79 24.26 29.54 10.09
CA MET A 79 23.74 30.47 9.07
C MET A 79 23.43 29.78 7.74
N LEU A 80 24.31 28.90 7.25
CA LEU A 80 24.08 28.14 6.02
C LEU A 80 22.90 27.18 6.17
N LEU A 81 22.71 26.65 7.38
CA LEU A 81 21.60 25.76 7.71
C LEU A 81 20.26 26.51 7.67
N VAL A 82 20.21 27.72 8.23
CA VAL A 82 19.03 28.60 8.16
C VAL A 82 18.74 29.05 6.73
N GLU A 83 19.76 29.41 5.95
CA GLU A 83 19.61 29.81 4.55
C GLU A 83 19.11 28.65 3.67
N ALA A 84 19.66 27.44 3.86
CA ALA A 84 19.23 26.25 3.17
C ALA A 84 17.79 25.85 3.53
N LEU A 85 17.40 25.94 4.81
CA LEU A 85 16.03 25.71 5.25
C LEU A 85 15.05 26.74 4.67
N ALA A 86 15.46 28.00 4.53
CA ALA A 86 14.64 29.03 3.92
C ALA A 86 14.42 28.81 2.41
N GLN A 87 15.38 28.17 1.73
CA GLN A 87 15.28 27.82 0.31
C GLN A 87 14.65 26.44 0.06
N ALA A 88 14.60 25.57 1.07
CA ALA A 88 13.93 24.29 0.97
C ALA A 88 12.43 24.53 0.82
N SER A 89 11.86 24.00 -0.26
CA SER A 89 10.41 24.02 -0.45
C SER A 89 9.78 23.08 0.57
N ASN A 90 9.12 23.63 1.59
CA ASN A 90 8.22 22.86 2.45
C ASN A 90 6.94 22.43 1.72
N PHE A 91 6.83 22.78 0.44
CA PHE A 91 5.68 22.51 -0.41
C PHE A 91 6.08 21.44 -1.44
N SER A 92 5.32 20.35 -1.46
CA SER A 92 5.28 19.47 -2.63
C SER A 92 4.83 20.27 -3.86
N PRO A 93 5.23 19.88 -5.09
CA PRO A 93 4.71 20.49 -6.31
C PRO A 93 3.16 20.54 -6.32
N PRO A 94 2.54 21.61 -6.87
CA PRO A 94 1.09 21.73 -6.87
C PRO A 94 0.44 20.56 -7.63
N GLY A 95 -0.36 19.77 -6.93
CA GLY A 95 -1.04 18.56 -7.42
C GLY A 95 -2.10 18.07 -6.43
N SER A 96 -2.87 17.03 -6.78
CA SER A 96 -3.92 16.48 -5.91
C SER A 96 -3.38 15.94 -4.58
N ASP A 97 -2.09 15.62 -4.54
CA ASP A 97 -1.40 15.03 -3.39
C ASP A 97 -0.58 16.09 -2.64
N HIS A 98 -0.99 17.36 -2.70
CA HIS A 98 -0.31 18.45 -2.00
C HIS A 98 -0.42 18.25 -0.49
N VAL A 99 0.73 18.08 0.18
CA VAL A 99 0.80 17.95 1.63
C VAL A 99 1.60 19.12 2.20
N ASP A 100 0.94 19.92 3.04
CA ASP A 100 1.53 21.03 3.75
C ASP A 100 1.97 20.60 5.15
N TRP A 101 3.22 20.89 5.49
CA TRP A 101 3.76 20.65 6.82
C TRP A 101 3.94 22.02 7.48
N PHE A 102 2.87 22.54 8.06
CA PHE A 102 2.95 23.71 8.93
C PHE A 102 3.27 23.25 10.35
N TRP A 103 4.29 23.87 10.95
CA TRP A 103 4.51 23.89 12.40
C TRP A 103 3.76 25.05 13.04
#